data_AF-A0A8W8JBV3-F1
#
_entry.id   AF-A0A8W8JBV3-F1
#
_cell.length_a   1.000
_cell.length_b   1.000
_cell.length_c   1.000
_cell.angle_alpha   90.00
_cell.angle_beta   90.00
_cell.angle_gamma   90.00
#
_symmetry.space_group_name_H-M   'P 1'
#
loop_
_entity.id
_entity.type
_entity.pdbx_description
1 polymer ?
#
loop_
_entity_poly.entity_id
_entity_poly.type
_entity_poly.pdbx_seq_one_letter_code
_entity_poly.pdbx_strand_id
1 'polypeptide(L)'
;TKTLYPILESLNVKPCLDEDIYGGRTILEGIVNRINECRKVLFVVSESFLDIGQSSIEVRTAITHAVHNQFQGYIVVLIKDGFPLERLPDELKNIWWCIEYFGWSEEEQNEVILKKLTDIFKPE
;
A
#
# COMPACT_ATOMS: atom_id res chain seq x y z
N THR A 1 2.45 20.83 -1.29
CA THR A 1 2.03 19.47 -0.91
C THR A 1 2.68 18.49 -1.88
N LYS A 2 3.72 17.77 -1.43
CA LYS A 2 4.36 16.73 -2.25
C LYS A 2 3.37 15.57 -2.38
N THR A 3 2.95 15.24 -3.60
CA THR A 3 2.05 14.11 -3.86
C THR A 3 2.87 12.87 -4.19
N LEU A 4 2.43 11.70 -3.71
CA LEU A 4 3.06 10.41 -3.98
C LEU A 4 2.91 10.00 -5.46
N TYR A 5 1.86 10.49 -6.11
CA TYR A 5 1.48 10.09 -7.45
C TYR A 5 2.53 10.43 -8.54
N PRO A 6 3.07 11.66 -8.65
CA PRO A 6 4.16 11.96 -9.58
C PRO A 6 5.42 11.12 -9.36
N ILE A 7 5.68 10.72 -8.11
CA ILE A 7 6.82 9.87 -7.76
C ILE A 7 6.59 8.47 -8.33
N LEU A 8 5.39 7.89 -8.17
CA LEU A 8 5.05 6.58 -8.74
C LEU A 8 5.05 6.59 -10.27
N GLU A 9 4.53 7.64 -10.90
CA GLU A 9 4.56 7.80 -12.36
C GLU A 9 6.00 7.83 -12.90
N SER A 10 6.92 8.52 -12.21
CA SER A 10 8.32 8.56 -12.61
C SER A 10 9.03 7.20 -12.55
N LEU A 11 8.49 6.26 -11.76
CA LEU A 11 8.98 4.88 -11.66
C LEU A 11 8.31 3.93 -12.66
N ASN A 12 7.47 4.46 -13.56
CA ASN A 12 6.65 3.68 -14.48
C ASN A 12 5.76 2.66 -13.73
N VAL A 13 5.42 2.95 -12.48
CA VAL A 13 4.46 2.19 -11.66
C VAL A 13 3.09 2.78 -11.93
N LYS A 14 2.18 1.95 -12.44
CA LYS A 14 0.79 2.36 -12.67
C LYS A 14 -0.02 2.08 -11.40
N PRO A 15 -0.41 3.10 -10.61
CA PRO A 15 -1.29 2.90 -9.47
C PRO A 15 -2.68 2.46 -9.94
N CYS A 16 -3.30 1.55 -9.20
CA CYS A 16 -4.72 1.27 -9.32
C CYS A 16 -5.42 1.98 -8.16
N LEU A 17 -6.33 2.91 -8.45
CA LEU A 17 -7.07 3.66 -7.43
C LEU A 17 -8.49 3.09 -7.28
N ASP A 18 -9.11 3.27 -6.12
CA ASP A 18 -10.49 2.78 -5.85
C ASP A 18 -11.53 3.36 -6.82
N GLU A 19 -11.30 4.57 -7.33
CA GLU A 19 -12.17 5.23 -8.30
C GLU A 19 -12.27 4.48 -9.65
N ASP A 20 -11.34 3.57 -9.94
CA ASP A 20 -11.31 2.75 -11.16
C ASP A 20 -12.24 1.52 -11.12
N ILE A 21 -12.98 1.32 -10.02
CA ILE A 21 -13.75 0.08 -9.75
C ILE A 21 -15.17 0.10 -10.36
N TYR A 22 -15.60 1.22 -10.96
CA TYR A 22 -16.95 1.36 -11.52
C TYR A 22 -17.13 0.71 -12.89
N GLY A 23 -17.42 -0.60 -12.89
CA GLY A 23 -17.74 -1.34 -14.12
C GLY A 23 -18.50 -2.63 -13.87
N GLY A 24 -19.80 -2.54 -13.55
CA GLY A 24 -20.78 -3.63 -13.57
C GLY A 24 -20.56 -4.86 -12.67
N ARG A 25 -19.39 -4.99 -12.04
CA ARG A 25 -19.03 -6.05 -11.08
C ARG A 25 -19.45 -5.65 -9.66
N THR A 26 -19.57 -6.64 -8.76
CA THR A 26 -19.67 -6.32 -7.33
C THR A 26 -18.38 -5.62 -6.88
N ILE A 27 -18.49 -4.68 -5.95
CA ILE A 27 -17.34 -3.91 -5.42
C ILE A 27 -16.22 -4.86 -4.99
N LEU A 28 -16.58 -5.96 -4.30
CA LEU A 28 -15.63 -6.98 -3.83
C LEU A 28 -14.90 -7.69 -4.99
N GLU A 29 -15.61 -8.13 -6.03
CA GLU A 29 -14.98 -8.77 -7.19
C GLU A 29 -14.07 -7.81 -7.96
N GLY A 30 -14.44 -6.52 -8.02
CA GLY A 30 -13.59 -5.48 -8.59
C GLY A 30 -12.26 -5.36 -7.85
N ILE A 31 -12.33 -5.24 -6.52
CA ILE A 31 -11.16 -5.14 -5.63
C ILE A 31 -10.26 -6.36 -5.76
N VAL A 32 -10.83 -7.58 -5.67
CA VAL A 32 -10.05 -8.83 -5.77
C VAL A 32 -9.32 -8.93 -7.11
N ASN A 33 -10.00 -8.63 -8.22
CA ASN A 33 -9.37 -8.67 -9.54
C ASN A 33 -8.22 -7.67 -9.65
N ARG A 34 -8.38 -6.45 -9.12
CA ARG A 34 -7.30 -5.45 -9.13
C ARG A 34 -6.11 -5.87 -8.29
N ILE A 35 -6.35 -6.41 -7.10
CA ILE A 35 -5.28 -6.96 -6.24
C ILE A 35 -4.53 -8.07 -6.99
N ASN A 36 -5.25 -8.97 -7.67
CA ASN A 36 -4.63 -10.04 -8.48
C ASN A 36 -3.80 -9.51 -9.66
N GLU A 37 -4.17 -8.37 -10.24
CA GLU A 37 -3.43 -7.71 -11.32
C GLU A 37 -2.18 -6.95 -10.82
N CYS A 38 -2.14 -6.62 -9.52
CA CYS A 38 -1.07 -5.86 -8.91
C CYS A 38 0.08 -6.75 -8.43
N ARG A 39 1.32 -6.35 -8.74
CA ARG A 39 2.53 -7.03 -8.24
C ARG A 39 2.76 -6.83 -6.74
N LYS A 40 2.37 -5.67 -6.23
CA LYS A 40 2.48 -5.26 -4.83
C LYS A 40 1.31 -4.34 -4.48
N VAL A 41 0.92 -4.31 -3.21
CA VAL A 41 -0.13 -3.43 -2.67
C VAL A 41 0.52 -2.43 -1.72
N LEU A 42 0.27 -1.13 -1.93
CA LEU A 42 0.82 -0.05 -1.11
C LEU A 42 -0.26 0.55 -0.21
N PHE A 43 -0.07 0.45 1.10
CA PHE A 43 -0.88 1.17 2.09
C PHE A 43 -0.15 2.42 2.54
N VAL A 44 -0.80 3.58 2.40
CA VAL A 44 -0.34 4.84 2.97
C VAL A 44 -0.99 4.99 4.35
N VAL A 45 -0.20 4.78 5.40
CA VAL A 45 -0.68 4.85 6.78
C VAL A 45 -0.34 6.22 7.37
N SER A 46 -1.38 6.97 7.68
CA SER A 46 -1.37 8.21 8.44
C SER A 46 -2.33 8.09 9.62
N GLU A 47 -2.42 9.11 10.48
CA GLU A 47 -3.43 9.15 11.55
C GLU A 47 -4.85 8.89 11.02
N SER A 48 -5.22 9.53 9.90
CA SER A 48 -6.53 9.34 9.26
C SER A 48 -6.79 7.93 8.71
N PHE A 49 -5.74 7.12 8.50
CA PHE A 49 -5.89 5.72 8.08
C PHE A 49 -6.50 4.86 9.19
N LEU A 50 -6.24 5.18 10.46
CA LEU A 50 -6.80 4.44 11.60
C LEU A 50 -8.33 4.57 11.69
N ASP A 51 -8.86 5.73 11.34
CA ASP A 51 -10.28 6.01 11.51
C ASP A 51 -11.14 5.33 10.44
N ILE A 52 -10.64 5.24 9.20
CA ILE A 52 -11.45 4.87 8.02
C ILE A 52 -10.79 3.77 7.19
N GLY A 53 -9.46 3.79 7.05
CA GLY A 53 -8.73 2.90 6.17
C GLY A 53 -8.60 1.47 6.69
N GLN A 54 -8.39 1.29 8.00
CA GLN A 54 -8.11 -0.02 8.59
C GLN A 54 -9.24 -1.04 8.37
N SER A 55 -10.50 -0.63 8.58
CA SER A 55 -11.65 -1.54 8.49
C SER A 55 -12.22 -1.69 7.07
N SER A 56 -11.58 -1.04 6.09
CA SER A 56 -12.01 -1.05 4.70
C SER A 56 -11.98 -2.46 4.10
N ILE A 57 -12.85 -2.68 3.12
CA ILE A 57 -12.96 -3.97 2.45
C ILE A 57 -11.73 -4.25 1.59
N GLU A 58 -11.11 -3.19 1.06
CA GLU A 58 -9.88 -3.16 0.28
C GLU A 58 -8.71 -3.70 1.11
N VAL A 59 -8.49 -3.14 2.30
CA VAL A 59 -7.40 -3.56 3.21
C VAL A 59 -7.58 -5.01 3.63
N ARG A 60 -8.78 -5.40 4.07
CA ARG A 60 -9.07 -6.78 4.46
C ARG A 60 -8.83 -7.77 3.32
N THR A 61 -9.22 -7.40 2.10
CA THR A 61 -9.06 -8.27 0.93
C THR A 61 -7.59 -8.45 0.56
N ALA A 62 -6.82 -7.37 0.55
CA ALA A 62 -5.39 -7.41 0.26
C ALA A 62 -4.60 -8.23 1.30
N ILE A 63 -4.89 -8.04 2.59
CA ILE A 63 -4.30 -8.84 3.67
C ILE A 63 -4.64 -10.33 3.49
N THR A 64 -5.92 -10.63 3.30
CA THR A 64 -6.39 -12.00 3.08
C THR A 64 -5.69 -12.64 1.89
N HIS A 65 -5.57 -11.91 0.78
CA HIS A 65 -4.92 -12.40 -0.44
C HIS A 65 -3.43 -12.67 -0.22
N ALA A 66 -2.69 -11.78 0.45
CA ALA A 66 -1.27 -11.95 0.74
C ALA A 66 -1.02 -13.17 1.64
N VAL A 67 -1.83 -13.34 2.70
CA VAL A 67 -1.70 -14.44 3.65
C VAL A 67 -2.00 -15.79 3.00
N HIS A 68 -3.09 -15.89 2.24
CA HIS A 68 -3.49 -17.15 1.60
C HIS A 68 -2.44 -17.66 0.59
N ASN A 69 -1.81 -16.74 -0.15
CA ASN A 69 -0.80 -17.08 -1.16
C ASN A 69 0.63 -17.10 -0.62
N GLN A 70 0.83 -16.82 0.67
CA GLN A 70 2.14 -16.76 1.33
C GLN A 70 3.13 -15.80 0.66
N PHE A 71 2.64 -14.72 0.06
CA PHE A 71 3.51 -13.78 -0.62
C PHE A 71 4.36 -12.99 0.37
N GLN A 72 5.67 -13.03 0.24
CA GLN A 72 6.58 -12.16 1.00
C GLN A 72 6.83 -10.85 0.24
N GLY A 73 6.85 -9.72 0.95
CA GLY A 73 7.12 -8.39 0.38
C GLY A 73 6.02 -7.86 -0.56
N TYR A 74 4.85 -8.50 -0.58
CA TYR A 74 3.72 -8.10 -1.42
C TYR A 74 3.02 -6.85 -0.90
N ILE A 75 2.89 -6.73 0.43
CA ILE A 75 2.32 -5.55 1.07
C ILE A 75 3.45 -4.58 1.40
N VAL A 76 3.29 -3.34 0.98
CA VAL A 76 4.19 -2.23 1.29
C VAL A 76 3.43 -1.24 2.18
N VAL A 77 3.98 -0.91 3.34
CA VAL A 77 3.40 0.06 4.28
C VAL A 77 4.25 1.32 4.31
N LEU A 78 3.70 2.41 3.79
CA LEU A 78 4.31 3.73 3.84
C LEU A 78 3.76 4.50 5.04
N ILE A 79 4.62 4.74 6.01
CA ILE A 79 4.29 5.41 7.28
C ILE A 79 4.49 6.90 7.09
N LYS A 80 3.40 7.66 7.07
CA LYS A 80 3.45 9.10 6.83
C LYS A 80 3.62 9.89 8.13
N ASP A 81 4.39 10.97 8.08
CA ASP A 81 4.49 12.01 9.12
C ASP A 81 4.93 11.48 10.50
N GLY A 82 5.77 10.45 10.52
CA GLY A 82 6.32 9.89 11.75
C GLY A 82 5.31 9.10 12.59
N PHE A 83 4.23 8.60 11.96
CA PHE A 83 3.25 7.75 12.61
C PHE A 83 3.92 6.57 13.36
N PRO A 84 3.63 6.37 14.66
CA PRO A 84 4.34 5.39 15.47
C PRO A 84 3.90 3.96 15.12
N LEU A 85 4.88 3.08 14.91
CA LEU A 85 4.67 1.67 14.57
C LEU A 85 3.81 0.92 15.60
N GLU A 86 3.89 1.29 16.89
CA GLU A 86 3.09 0.62 17.92
C GLU A 86 1.59 0.84 17.73
N ARG A 87 1.19 1.91 17.02
CA ARG A 87 -0.21 2.22 16.72
C ARG A 87 -0.72 1.57 15.45
N LEU A 88 0.10 0.77 14.75
CA LEU A 88 -0.40 0.02 13.61
C LEU A 88 -1.51 -0.94 14.01
N PRO A 89 -2.52 -1.14 13.14
CA PRO A 89 -3.52 -2.20 13.25
C PRO A 89 -2.90 -3.56 13.60
N ASP A 90 -3.54 -4.29 14.52
CA ASP A 90 -3.10 -5.66 14.86
C ASP A 90 -3.14 -6.59 13.64
N GLU A 91 -4.05 -6.35 12.70
CA GLU A 91 -4.13 -7.09 11.44
C GLU A 91 -2.85 -6.96 10.61
N LEU A 92 -2.25 -5.76 10.55
CA LEU A 92 -0.97 -5.53 9.87
C LEU A 92 0.20 -6.10 10.69
N LYS A 93 0.16 -5.99 12.02
CA LYS A 93 1.18 -6.59 12.90
C LYS A 93 1.22 -8.11 12.79
N ASN A 94 0.06 -8.76 12.67
CA ASN A 94 -0.06 -10.22 12.56
C ASN A 94 0.54 -10.76 11.25
N ILE A 95 0.66 -9.92 10.22
CA ILE A 95 1.21 -10.28 8.93
C ILE A 95 2.58 -9.64 8.68
N TRP A 96 3.28 -9.20 9.72
CA TRP A 96 4.56 -8.47 9.58
C TRP A 96 5.59 -9.19 8.69
N TRP A 97 5.56 -10.52 8.69
CA TRP A 97 6.41 -11.38 7.87
C TRP A 97 6.23 -11.17 6.34
N CYS A 98 5.11 -10.60 5.89
CA CYS A 98 4.84 -10.32 4.49
C CYS A 98 4.91 -8.83 4.12
N ILE A 99 5.30 -7.96 5.07
CA ILE A 99 5.28 -6.50 4.91
C ILE A 99 6.69 -5.95 4.71
N GLU A 100 6.86 -5.13 3.68
CA GLU A 100 7.95 -4.15 3.60
C GLU A 100 7.41 -2.79 4.09
N TYR A 101 8.13 -2.08 4.96
CA TYR A 101 7.68 -0.77 5.44
C TYR A 101 8.78 0.28 5.41
N PHE A 102 8.38 1.55 5.23
CA PHE A 102 9.31 2.68 5.34
C PHE A 102 8.58 3.95 5.75
N GLY A 103 9.31 4.84 6.44
CA GLY A 103 8.83 6.17 6.79
C GLY A 103 8.93 7.14 5.62
N TRP A 104 7.93 8.02 5.54
CA TRP A 104 7.89 9.21 4.71
C TRP A 104 7.55 10.44 5.55
N SER A 105 8.45 11.42 5.61
CA SER A 105 8.13 12.77 6.10
C SER A 105 8.14 13.78 4.95
N GLU A 106 7.35 14.85 5.07
CA GLU A 106 7.39 15.94 4.07
C GLU A 106 8.77 16.63 3.98
N GLU A 107 9.55 16.54 5.06
CA GLU A 107 10.93 17.04 5.17
C GLU A 107 11.94 16.18 4.39
N GLU A 108 11.63 14.90 4.12
CA GLU A 108 12.50 14.05 3.30
C GLU A 108 12.56 14.54 1.84
N GLN A 109 13.76 14.47 1.26
CA GLN A 109 13.99 14.81 -0.14
C GLN A 109 13.35 13.75 -1.05
N ASN A 110 12.75 14.20 -2.16
CA ASN A 110 12.09 13.30 -3.12
C ASN A 110 13.02 12.20 -3.62
N GLU A 111 14.31 12.48 -3.79
CA GLU A 111 15.32 11.50 -4.23
C GLU A 111 15.47 10.31 -3.27
N VAL A 112 15.36 10.55 -1.96
CA VAL A 112 15.45 9.50 -0.94
C VAL A 112 14.25 8.57 -1.04
N ILE A 113 13.05 9.14 -1.21
CA ILE A 113 11.80 8.39 -1.35
C ILE A 113 11.78 7.63 -2.67
N LEU A 114 12.18 8.29 -3.77
CA LEU A 114 12.33 7.67 -5.09
C LEU A 114 13.24 6.46 -5.03
N LYS A 115 14.39 6.57 -4.34
CA LYS A 115 15.31 5.44 -4.19
C LYS A 115 14.67 4.28 -3.43
N LYS A 116 14.04 4.53 -2.27
CA LYS A 116 13.33 3.50 -1.49
C LYS A 116 12.25 2.81 -2.35
N LEU A 117 11.42 3.58 -3.03
CA LEU A 117 10.35 3.07 -3.88
C LEU A 117 10.87 2.32 -5.10
N THR A 118 11.97 2.78 -5.69
CA THR A 118 12.64 2.06 -6.79
C THR A 118 13.10 0.69 -6.32
N ASP A 119 13.75 0.62 -5.16
CA ASP A 119 14.23 -0.65 -4.61
C ASP A 119 13.07 -1.62 -4.32
N ILE A 120 11.95 -1.12 -3.79
CA ILE A 120 10.75 -1.92 -3.48
C ILE A 120 10.00 -2.40 -4.73
N PHE A 121 9.88 -1.54 -5.76
CA PHE A 121 9.11 -1.82 -6.96
C PHE A 121 9.96 -2.28 -8.16
N LYS A 122 11.24 -2.60 -7.94
CA LYS A 122 12.11 -3.18 -8.97
C LYS A 122 11.44 -4.41 -9.59
N PRO A 123 11.37 -4.51 -10.93
CA PRO A 123 11.00 -5.77 -11.56
C PRO A 123 12.05 -6.82 -11.20
N GLU A 124 11.60 -7.99 -10.73
CA GLU A 124 12.43 -9.19 -10.59
C GLU A 124 12.96 -9.67 -11.95
#